data_AF-A0AAE0V359-F1
#
_entry.id   AF-A0AAE0V359-F1
#
_cell.length_a   1.000
_cell.length_b   1.000
_cell.length_c   1.000
_cell.angle_alpha   90.00
_cell.angle_beta   90.00
_cell.angle_gamma   90.00
#
_symmetry.space_group_name_H-M   'P 1'
#
loop_
_entity.id
_entity.type
_entity.pdbx_description
1 polymer ?
#
loop_
_entity_poly.entity_id
_entity_poly.type
_entity_poly.pdbx_seq_one_letter_code
_entity_poly.pdbx_strand_id
1 'polypeptide(L)'
;EDDVRQIFLKQKRRKAPGPDSVTPACLKTCADQLAFIFSQIFNRSLELCEVPACFKRSTIIPIPKKPKITGFNDYRPVALTSVVMKSFERLVLAYLKNITGPLLDPLQFAYRLLRFVDDAVNMGLHVILQHMDKSGTYVRLLFVDFSSAFNTIIPTLLQTKLTQLSVPSSICQWITSFLTDRHQLVKLGKFTSYSRTTSTGAPRLLKFTDDTTVISLIQDGDESAYRQEIEQLAAWCSLNNLELNTLKTVEMIVDFRRNNPALPPLTIMNSTVPT
;
A
#
# COMPACT_ATOMS: atom_id res chain seq x y z
N GLU A 1 25.59 -12.54 -4.50
CA GLU A 1 25.73 -13.38 -3.29
C GLU A 1 25.72 -12.55 -2.02
N ASP A 2 26.59 -11.53 -1.91
CA ASP A 2 26.72 -10.71 -0.70
C ASP A 2 25.42 -10.06 -0.22
N ASP A 3 24.61 -9.51 -1.13
CA ASP A 3 23.32 -8.91 -0.75
C ASP A 3 22.37 -9.92 -0.10
N VAL A 4 22.34 -11.15 -0.62
CA VAL A 4 21.53 -12.25 -0.09
C VAL A 4 22.02 -12.62 1.31
N ARG A 5 23.34 -12.79 1.47
CA ARG A 5 23.98 -13.06 2.76
C ARG A 5 23.62 -12.00 3.80
N GLN A 6 23.76 -10.71 3.44
CA GLN A 6 23.46 -9.60 4.34
C GLN A 6 21.98 -9.58 4.75
N ILE A 7 21.05 -9.87 3.84
CA ILE A 7 19.63 -9.95 4.17
C ILE A 7 19.32 -11.14 5.10
N PHE A 8 19.99 -12.27 4.90
CA PHE A 8 19.84 -13.44 5.77
C PHE A 8 20.37 -13.17 7.18
N LEU A 9 21.53 -12.53 7.32
CA LEU A 9 22.09 -12.13 8.62
C LEU A 9 21.20 -11.13 9.37
N LYS A 10 20.44 -10.29 8.66
CA LYS A 10 19.49 -9.32 9.23
C LYS A 10 18.15 -9.92 9.68
N GLN A 11 17.91 -11.22 9.50
CA GLN A 11 16.64 -11.83 9.88
C GLN A 11 16.39 -11.83 11.39
N LYS A 12 15.12 -11.63 11.78
CA LYS A 12 14.68 -11.66 13.18
C LYS A 12 14.35 -13.10 13.60
N ARG A 13 15.21 -13.73 14.40
CA ARG A 13 15.17 -15.16 14.75
C ARG A 13 13.81 -15.69 15.24
N ARG A 14 13.07 -14.91 16.05
CA ARG A 14 11.82 -15.34 16.71
C ARG A 14 10.55 -15.19 15.86
N LYS A 15 10.67 -14.83 14.57
CA LYS A 15 9.49 -14.72 13.69
C LYS A 15 9.05 -16.09 13.20
N ALA A 16 7.74 -16.24 12.97
CA ALA A 16 7.14 -17.46 12.46
C ALA A 16 7.58 -17.76 11.01
N PRO A 17 7.77 -19.04 10.63
CA PRO A 17 8.03 -19.44 9.26
C PRO A 17 6.79 -19.32 8.36
N GLY A 18 7.01 -19.39 7.05
CA GLY A 18 5.95 -19.55 6.07
C GLY A 18 5.56 -21.01 5.86
N PRO A 19 4.78 -21.31 4.80
CA PRO A 19 4.34 -22.68 4.47
C PRO A 19 5.48 -23.62 4.07
N ASP A 20 6.65 -23.09 3.73
CA ASP A 20 7.88 -23.82 3.41
C ASP A 20 8.65 -24.32 4.64
N SER A 21 8.18 -23.96 5.85
CA SER A 21 8.81 -24.30 7.13
C SER A 21 10.24 -23.76 7.32
N VAL A 22 10.73 -22.91 6.41
CA VAL A 22 12.05 -22.28 6.53
C VAL A 22 11.98 -21.17 7.56
N THR A 23 12.71 -21.33 8.66
CA THR A 23 12.71 -20.36 9.76
C THR A 23 13.69 -19.21 9.52
N PRO A 24 13.41 -18.00 10.04
CA PRO A 24 14.37 -16.89 10.02
C PRO A 24 15.66 -17.22 10.77
N ALA A 25 15.59 -18.06 11.80
CA ALA A 25 16.75 -18.53 12.54
C ALA A 25 17.66 -19.42 11.66
N CYS A 26 17.09 -20.33 10.87
CA CYS A 26 17.82 -21.15 9.91
C CYS A 26 18.57 -20.28 8.89
N LEU A 27 17.88 -19.34 8.24
CA LEU A 27 18.50 -18.44 7.27
C LEU A 27 19.65 -17.62 7.88
N LYS A 28 19.47 -17.12 9.10
CA LYS A 28 20.50 -16.33 9.78
C LYS A 28 21.72 -17.14 10.19
N THR A 29 21.52 -18.36 10.71
CA THR A 29 22.62 -19.22 11.16
C THR A 29 23.39 -19.82 9.99
N CYS A 30 22.69 -20.22 8.93
CA CYS A 30 23.29 -20.83 7.75
C CYS A 30 23.50 -19.81 6.61
N ALA A 31 23.66 -18.52 6.94
CA ALA A 31 23.66 -17.46 5.94
C ALA A 31 24.79 -17.62 4.93
N ASP A 32 26.00 -17.98 5.38
CA ASP A 32 27.18 -18.15 4.53
C ASP A 32 27.02 -19.34 3.58
N GLN A 33 26.41 -20.44 4.04
CA GLN A 33 26.20 -21.64 3.22
C GLN A 33 25.04 -21.47 2.23
N LEU A 34 23.99 -20.75 2.63
CA LEU A 34 22.77 -20.62 1.84
C LEU A 34 22.83 -19.44 0.85
N ALA A 35 23.65 -18.42 1.09
CA ALA A 35 23.69 -17.21 0.28
C ALA A 35 23.98 -17.49 -1.20
N PHE A 36 25.00 -18.30 -1.50
CA PHE A 36 25.35 -18.65 -2.87
C PHE A 36 24.18 -19.33 -3.58
N ILE A 37 23.61 -20.38 -2.98
CA ILE A 37 22.51 -21.16 -3.56
C ILE A 37 21.27 -20.30 -3.81
N PHE A 38 20.84 -19.51 -2.82
CA PHE A 38 19.68 -18.63 -3.00
C PHE A 38 19.95 -17.48 -3.98
N SER A 39 21.20 -17.03 -4.13
CA SER A 39 21.53 -16.04 -5.15
C SER A 39 21.36 -16.61 -6.56
N GLN A 40 21.74 -17.87 -6.79
CA GLN A 40 21.49 -18.58 -8.06
C GLN A 40 19.98 -18.70 -8.33
N ILE A 41 19.20 -19.10 -7.33
CA ILE A 41 17.74 -19.23 -7.44
C ILE A 41 17.08 -17.88 -7.74
N PHE A 42 17.48 -16.81 -7.04
CA PHE A 42 16.92 -15.47 -7.24
C PHE A 42 17.25 -14.92 -8.62
N ASN A 43 18.51 -15.02 -9.05
CA ASN A 43 18.92 -14.59 -10.38
C ASN A 43 18.18 -15.37 -11.46
N ARG A 44 18.07 -16.70 -11.32
CA ARG A 44 17.34 -17.52 -12.27
C ARG A 44 15.85 -17.16 -12.35
N SER A 45 15.24 -16.86 -11.20
CA SER A 45 13.87 -16.37 -11.14
C SER A 45 13.69 -15.03 -11.85
N LEU A 46 14.63 -14.09 -11.70
CA LEU A 46 14.60 -12.79 -12.40
C LEU A 46 14.82 -12.96 -13.91
N GLU A 47 15.77 -13.79 -14.34
CA GLU A 47 16.04 -14.10 -15.75
C GLU A 47 14.82 -14.68 -16.46
N LEU A 48 14.14 -15.63 -15.80
CA LEU A 48 12.94 -16.26 -16.32
C LEU A 48 11.68 -15.41 -16.15
N CYS A 49 11.77 -14.30 -15.41
CA CYS A 49 10.63 -13.47 -15.02
C CYS A 49 9.54 -14.26 -14.28
N GLU A 50 9.91 -15.31 -13.55
CA GLU A 50 8.99 -16.24 -12.90
C GLU A 50 9.35 -16.48 -11.43
N VAL A 51 8.36 -16.37 -10.54
CA VAL A 51 8.53 -16.67 -9.11
C VAL A 51 8.23 -18.15 -8.83
N PRO A 52 9.15 -18.89 -8.17
CA PRO A 52 8.92 -20.28 -7.80
C PRO A 52 7.59 -20.50 -7.05
N ALA A 53 6.83 -21.52 -7.43
CA ALA A 53 5.52 -21.80 -6.86
C ALA A 53 5.53 -21.94 -5.32
N CYS A 54 6.60 -22.50 -4.74
CA CYS A 54 6.76 -22.62 -3.29
C CYS A 54 6.79 -21.26 -2.57
N PHE A 55 7.30 -20.21 -3.23
CA PHE A 55 7.35 -18.85 -2.70
C PHE A 55 6.02 -18.09 -2.85
N LYS A 56 5.14 -18.53 -3.75
CA LYS A 56 3.80 -17.96 -3.97
C LYS A 56 2.75 -18.48 -2.98
N ARG A 57 3.12 -19.35 -2.03
CA ARG A 57 2.22 -19.91 -1.01
C ARG A 57 2.13 -19.03 0.24
N SER A 58 0.94 -18.92 0.81
CA SER A 58 0.74 -18.28 2.11
C SER A 58 -0.28 -18.97 3.02
N THR A 59 -0.05 -18.88 4.32
CA THR A 59 -1.00 -19.29 5.36
C THR A 59 -1.60 -18.04 6.01
N ILE A 60 -2.91 -17.86 5.87
CA ILE A 60 -3.65 -16.76 6.50
C ILE A 60 -3.99 -17.14 7.93
N ILE A 61 -3.52 -16.33 8.87
CA ILE A 61 -3.82 -16.43 10.31
C ILE A 61 -4.75 -15.26 10.70
N PRO A 62 -6.03 -15.52 11.02
CA PRO A 62 -6.92 -14.48 11.55
C PRO A 62 -6.50 -14.08 12.97
N ILE A 63 -6.14 -12.81 13.18
CA ILE A 63 -5.79 -12.26 14.48
C ILE A 63 -6.88 -11.30 14.96
N PRO A 64 -7.45 -11.46 16.17
CA PRO A 64 -8.39 -10.52 16.76
C PRO A 64 -7.84 -9.07 16.78
N LYS A 65 -8.61 -8.10 16.27
CA LYS A 65 -8.32 -6.67 16.42
C LYS A 65 -8.71 -6.14 17.80
N LYS A 66 -9.72 -6.76 18.42
CA LYS A 66 -10.27 -6.41 19.74
C LYS A 66 -10.63 -7.68 20.53
N PRO A 67 -10.77 -7.61 21.87
CA PRO A 67 -11.06 -8.79 22.70
C PRO A 67 -12.42 -9.43 22.41
N LYS A 68 -13.47 -8.62 22.27
CA LYS A 68 -14.83 -9.09 21.96
C LYS A 68 -15.06 -9.07 20.45
N ILE A 69 -15.13 -10.25 19.86
CA ILE A 69 -15.42 -10.42 18.44
C ILE A 69 -16.93 -10.42 18.22
N THR A 70 -17.38 -9.55 17.32
CA THR A 70 -18.78 -9.37 16.92
C THR A 70 -19.03 -9.76 15.46
N GLY A 71 -17.97 -9.84 14.64
CA GLY A 71 -18.06 -10.33 13.26
C GLY A 71 -16.69 -10.54 12.62
N PHE A 72 -16.68 -11.02 11.37
CA PHE A 72 -15.44 -11.33 10.63
C PHE A 72 -14.52 -10.10 10.43
N ASN A 73 -15.09 -8.90 10.33
CA ASN A 73 -14.35 -7.65 10.18
C ASN A 73 -13.49 -7.30 11.41
N ASP A 74 -13.75 -7.94 12.55
CA ASP A 74 -12.98 -7.77 13.78
C ASP A 74 -11.68 -8.58 13.78
N TYR A 75 -11.44 -9.41 12.74
CA TYR A 75 -10.16 -10.07 12.53
C TYR A 75 -9.29 -9.27 11.55
N ARG A 76 -7.99 -9.26 11.81
CA ARG A 76 -6.96 -8.91 10.85
C ARG A 76 -6.37 -10.23 10.32
N PRO A 77 -6.62 -10.58 9.05
CA PRO A 77 -5.94 -11.71 8.44
C PRO A 77 -4.47 -11.35 8.21
N VAL A 78 -3.56 -12.16 8.74
CA VAL A 78 -2.12 -12.02 8.55
C VAL A 78 -1.61 -13.13 7.65
N ALA A 79 -1.07 -12.77 6.50
CA ALA A 79 -0.44 -13.71 5.59
C ALA A 79 0.98 -14.09 6.05
N LEU A 80 1.17 -15.35 6.45
CA LEU A 80 2.48 -15.95 6.61
C LEU A 80 2.97 -16.45 5.24
N THR A 81 3.86 -15.67 4.61
CA THR A 81 4.61 -16.05 3.41
C THR A 81 6.02 -16.56 3.75
N SER A 82 6.66 -17.24 2.80
CA SER A 82 8.05 -17.70 2.88
C SER A 82 9.00 -16.58 3.35
N VAL A 83 9.87 -16.89 4.30
CA VAL A 83 10.91 -15.95 4.78
C VAL A 83 11.96 -15.70 3.69
N VAL A 84 12.21 -16.71 2.86
CA VAL A 84 13.08 -16.58 1.69
C VAL A 84 12.45 -15.62 0.69
N MET A 85 11.16 -15.77 0.37
CA MET A 85 10.46 -14.85 -0.53
C MET A 85 10.48 -13.41 0.00
N LYS A 86 10.20 -13.19 1.29
CA LYS A 86 10.31 -11.86 1.91
C LYS A 86 11.71 -11.27 1.81
N SER A 87 12.74 -12.10 1.78
CA SER A 87 14.13 -11.67 1.61
C SER A 87 14.39 -11.26 0.16
N PHE A 88 13.84 -12.01 -0.80
CA PHE A 88 13.90 -11.69 -2.22
C PHE A 88 13.13 -10.40 -2.56
N GLU A 89 11.91 -10.24 -2.05
CA GLU A 89 11.09 -9.03 -2.19
C GLU A 89 11.85 -7.77 -1.74
N ARG A 90 12.67 -7.86 -0.67
CA ARG A 90 13.47 -6.73 -0.19
C ARG A 90 14.59 -6.32 -1.15
N LEU A 91 15.21 -7.29 -1.83
CA LEU A 91 16.22 -7.01 -2.85
C LEU A 91 15.58 -6.30 -4.04
N VAL A 92 14.48 -6.85 -4.55
CA VAL A 92 13.74 -6.27 -5.66
C VAL A 92 13.19 -4.89 -5.28
N LEU A 93 12.69 -4.72 -4.05
CA LEU A 93 12.21 -3.43 -3.57
C LEU A 93 13.32 -2.38 -3.51
N ALA A 94 14.53 -2.73 -3.07
CA ALA A 94 15.65 -1.80 -3.06
C ALA A 94 15.99 -1.32 -4.48
N TYR A 95 16.00 -2.24 -5.45
CA TYR A 95 16.18 -1.93 -6.86
C TYR A 95 15.07 -1.04 -7.41
N LEU A 96 13.80 -1.36 -7.14
CA LEU A 96 12.65 -0.57 -7.57
C LEU A 96 12.69 0.84 -7.00
N LYS A 97 13.02 1.01 -5.72
CA LYS A 97 13.11 2.34 -5.09
C LYS A 97 14.17 3.22 -5.74
N ASN A 98 15.26 2.64 -6.22
CA ASN A 98 16.31 3.39 -6.91
C ASN A 98 15.81 3.95 -8.26
N ILE A 99 14.98 3.18 -8.97
CA ILE A 99 14.41 3.58 -10.26
C ILE A 99 13.27 4.57 -10.08
N THR A 100 12.30 4.23 -9.22
CA THR A 100 11.05 4.99 -9.12
C THR A 100 11.16 6.20 -8.21
N GLY A 101 12.08 6.19 -7.24
CA GLY A 101 12.21 7.24 -6.22
C GLY A 101 12.24 8.67 -6.75
N PRO A 102 13.02 8.99 -7.82
CA PRO A 102 13.05 10.32 -8.42
C PRO A 102 11.76 10.71 -9.15
N LEU A 103 10.95 9.74 -9.58
CA LEU A 103 9.72 9.93 -10.35
C LEU A 103 8.46 10.03 -9.47
N LEU A 104 8.58 9.73 -8.18
CA LEU A 104 7.46 9.81 -7.24
C LEU A 104 7.16 11.25 -6.84
N ASP A 105 5.88 11.51 -6.63
CA ASP A 105 5.35 12.81 -6.22
C ASP A 105 6.15 13.39 -5.01
N PRO A 106 6.69 14.62 -5.11
CA PRO A 106 7.34 15.31 -4.00
C PRO A 106 6.49 15.47 -2.75
N LEU A 107 5.16 15.36 -2.82
CA LEU A 107 4.20 15.39 -1.71
C LEU A 107 3.79 13.99 -1.23
N GLN A 108 4.37 12.91 -1.76
CA GLN A 108 4.19 11.57 -1.20
C GLN A 108 5.08 11.39 0.03
N PHE A 109 4.54 11.41 1.23
CA PHE A 109 5.35 11.25 2.46
C PHE A 109 5.58 9.79 2.84
N ALA A 110 4.57 8.93 2.66
CA ALA A 110 4.64 7.52 3.01
C ALA A 110 5.66 6.74 2.14
N TYR A 111 6.35 5.79 2.79
CA TYR A 111 7.35 4.87 2.22
C TYR A 111 8.60 5.46 1.57
N ARG A 112 8.80 6.77 1.69
CA ARG A 112 10.02 7.43 1.25
C ARG A 112 11.05 7.46 2.36
N LEU A 113 12.32 7.37 1.96
CA LEU A 113 13.43 7.50 2.90
C LEU A 113 13.46 8.96 3.41
N LEU A 114 13.73 9.14 4.71
CA LEU A 114 13.84 10.46 5.36
C LEU A 114 12.57 11.32 5.25
N ARG A 115 11.38 10.71 5.20
CA ARG A 115 10.10 11.41 5.34
C ARG A 115 9.27 10.81 6.44
N PHE A 116 8.69 11.67 7.25
CA PHE A 116 7.89 11.32 8.41
C PHE A 116 6.48 11.88 8.30
N VAL A 117 5.59 11.39 9.16
CA VAL A 117 4.21 11.90 9.24
C VAL A 117 4.21 13.37 9.64
N ASP A 118 5.13 13.78 10.51
CA ASP A 118 5.27 15.16 10.95
C ASP A 118 5.60 16.12 9.80
N ASP A 119 6.37 15.68 8.79
CA ASP A 119 6.65 16.50 7.61
C ASP A 119 5.37 16.81 6.82
N ALA A 120 4.50 15.80 6.67
CA ALA A 120 3.22 15.95 5.97
C ALA A 120 2.29 16.92 6.72
N VAL A 121 2.21 16.77 8.05
CA VAL A 121 1.38 17.62 8.91
C VAL A 121 1.90 19.05 8.91
N ASN A 122 3.22 19.26 9.11
CA ASN A 122 3.81 20.58 9.14
C ASN A 122 3.69 21.30 7.79
N MET A 123 3.89 20.59 6.67
CA MET A 123 3.70 21.17 5.34
C MET A 123 2.23 21.55 5.09
N GLY A 124 1.29 20.66 5.43
CA GLY A 124 -0.14 20.94 5.31
C GLY A 124 -0.54 22.17 6.14
N LEU A 125 -0.13 22.21 7.42
CA LEU A 125 -0.38 23.34 8.30
C LEU A 125 0.21 24.64 7.77
N HIS A 126 1.44 24.62 7.27
CA HIS A 126 2.09 25.80 6.71
C HIS A 126 1.28 26.37 5.53
N VAL A 127 0.87 25.51 4.59
CA VAL A 127 0.07 25.90 3.41
C VAL A 127 -1.29 26.45 3.84
N ILE A 128 -1.96 25.80 4.79
CA ILE A 128 -3.26 26.24 5.32
C ILE A 128 -3.13 27.64 5.93
N LEU A 129 -2.22 27.80 6.90
CA LEU A 129 -2.07 29.05 7.64
C LEU A 129 -1.66 30.21 6.73
N GLN A 130 -0.72 29.98 5.81
CA GLN A 130 -0.28 30.99 4.85
C GLN A 130 -1.41 31.47 3.93
N HIS A 131 -2.33 30.59 3.53
CA HIS A 131 -3.49 31.00 2.73
C HIS A 131 -4.49 31.80 3.55
N MET A 132 -4.71 31.40 4.81
CA MET A 132 -5.66 32.03 5.73
C MET A 132 -5.26 33.42 6.21
N ASP A 133 -4.01 33.84 6.02
CA ASP A 133 -3.58 35.23 6.26
C ASP A 133 -4.24 36.24 5.30
N LYS A 134 -4.87 35.76 4.22
CA LYS A 134 -5.58 36.60 3.24
C LYS A 134 -7.03 36.84 3.68
N SER A 135 -7.55 38.03 3.41
CA SER A 135 -8.96 38.34 3.65
C SER A 135 -9.86 37.57 2.67
N GLY A 136 -11.01 37.09 3.14
CA GLY A 136 -12.02 36.45 2.29
C GLY A 136 -11.75 34.98 1.93
N THR A 137 -10.68 34.39 2.47
CA THR A 137 -10.27 33.02 2.18
C THR A 137 -10.67 32.02 3.26
N TYR A 138 -10.81 30.75 2.87
CA TYR A 138 -10.95 29.61 3.76
C TYR A 138 -10.35 28.36 3.09
N VAL A 139 -10.18 27.28 3.85
CA VAL A 139 -9.56 26.04 3.35
C VAL A 139 -10.51 24.86 3.54
N ARG A 140 -10.56 23.98 2.53
CA ARG A 140 -11.22 22.68 2.62
C ARG A 140 -10.19 21.56 2.49
N LEU A 141 -10.30 20.59 3.39
CA LEU A 141 -9.44 19.42 3.47
C LEU A 141 -10.31 18.18 3.27
N LEU A 142 -9.97 17.35 2.29
CA LEU A 142 -10.63 16.07 2.09
C LEU A 142 -9.67 14.95 2.47
N PHE A 143 -9.99 14.22 3.54
CA PHE A 143 -9.27 13.02 3.94
C PHE A 143 -9.90 11.81 3.25
N VAL A 144 -9.20 11.25 2.28
CA VAL A 144 -9.69 10.17 1.42
C VAL A 144 -9.22 8.82 1.98
N ASP A 145 -10.17 7.90 2.16
CA ASP A 145 -9.94 6.49 2.54
C ASP A 145 -10.42 5.59 1.41
N PHE A 146 -9.67 4.51 1.13
CA PHE A 146 -10.04 3.52 0.13
C PHE A 146 -10.55 2.22 0.78
N SER A 147 -11.58 1.65 0.19
CA SER A 147 -12.10 0.32 0.53
C SER A 147 -11.10 -0.75 0.09
N SER A 148 -10.15 -1.10 0.97
CA SER A 148 -9.21 -2.20 0.75
C SER A 148 -8.35 -2.06 -0.51
N ALA A 149 -7.69 -0.90 -0.71
CA ALA A 149 -6.90 -0.57 -1.89
C ALA A 149 -5.98 -1.69 -2.44
N PHE A 150 -5.29 -2.43 -1.56
CA PHE A 150 -4.39 -3.52 -1.99
C PHE A 150 -5.11 -4.75 -2.56
N ASN A 151 -6.35 -4.99 -2.12
CA ASN A 151 -7.16 -6.10 -2.63
C ASN A 151 -7.76 -5.80 -4.01
N THR A 152 -7.80 -4.53 -4.41
CA THR A 152 -8.36 -4.11 -5.69
C THR A 152 -7.30 -3.90 -6.78
N ILE A 153 -6.01 -4.12 -6.47
CA ILE A 153 -4.92 -4.03 -7.45
C ILE A 153 -5.13 -5.07 -8.56
N ILE A 154 -5.23 -4.58 -9.79
CA ILE A 154 -5.25 -5.38 -11.01
C ILE A 154 -3.82 -5.48 -11.56
N PRO A 155 -3.22 -6.69 -11.71
CA PRO A 155 -1.84 -6.84 -12.15
C PRO A 155 -1.53 -6.17 -13.50
N THR A 156 -2.46 -6.19 -14.45
CA THR A 156 -2.28 -5.56 -15.77
C THR A 156 -2.23 -4.03 -15.68
N LEU A 157 -3.09 -3.41 -14.88
CA LEU A 157 -3.04 -1.96 -14.63
C LEU A 157 -1.75 -1.57 -13.89
N LEU A 158 -1.33 -2.37 -12.91
CA LEU A 158 -0.08 -2.14 -12.19
C LEU A 158 1.12 -2.20 -13.14
N GLN A 159 1.15 -3.17 -14.06
CA GLN A 159 2.21 -3.31 -15.05
C GLN A 159 2.33 -2.07 -15.94
N THR A 160 1.21 -1.50 -16.39
CA THR A 160 1.20 -0.25 -17.16
C THR A 160 1.83 0.90 -16.35
N LYS A 161 1.44 1.05 -15.07
CA LYS A 161 2.00 2.09 -14.19
C LYS A 161 3.49 1.91 -13.93
N LEU A 162 3.95 0.67 -13.70
CA LEU A 162 5.38 0.38 -13.51
C LEU A 162 6.19 0.74 -14.75
N THR A 163 5.64 0.47 -15.94
CA THR A 163 6.28 0.84 -17.21
C THR A 163 6.40 2.36 -17.36
N GLN A 164 5.37 3.13 -16.97
CA GLN A 164 5.42 4.60 -16.93
C GLN A 164 6.48 5.13 -15.95
N LEU A 165 6.74 4.41 -14.86
CA LEU A 165 7.80 4.69 -13.89
C LEU A 165 9.17 4.13 -14.32
N SER A 166 9.37 3.87 -15.61
CA SER A 166 10.64 3.39 -16.18
C SER A 166 11.14 2.06 -15.58
N VAL A 167 10.26 1.24 -15.01
CA VAL A 167 10.62 -0.10 -14.52
C VAL A 167 10.83 -1.04 -15.72
N PRO A 168 11.94 -1.79 -15.78
CA PRO A 168 12.20 -2.72 -16.88
C PRO A 168 11.09 -3.77 -17.04
N SER A 169 10.76 -4.10 -18.30
CA SER A 169 9.70 -5.05 -18.64
C SER A 169 9.87 -6.41 -17.97
N SER A 170 11.10 -6.92 -17.85
CA SER A 170 11.41 -8.17 -17.15
C SER A 170 11.00 -8.14 -15.67
N ILE A 171 11.27 -7.02 -14.97
CA ILE A 171 10.87 -6.83 -13.58
C ILE A 171 9.36 -6.68 -13.47
N CYS A 172 8.71 -5.98 -14.41
CA CYS A 172 7.26 -5.90 -14.49
C CYS A 172 6.62 -7.29 -14.63
N GLN A 173 7.15 -8.14 -15.52
CA GLN A 173 6.70 -9.52 -15.70
C GLN A 173 6.93 -10.36 -14.44
N TRP A 174 8.08 -10.22 -13.80
CA TRP A 174 8.38 -10.89 -12.53
C TRP A 174 7.41 -10.48 -11.42
N ILE A 175 7.06 -9.19 -11.30
CA ILE A 175 6.04 -8.70 -10.36
C ILE A 175 4.66 -9.27 -10.70
N THR A 176 4.29 -9.34 -11.99
CA THR A 176 3.05 -9.99 -12.43
C THR A 176 3.04 -11.47 -12.03
N SER A 177 4.14 -12.20 -12.23
CA SER A 177 4.29 -13.59 -11.77
C SER A 177 4.16 -13.72 -10.25
N PHE A 178 4.73 -12.77 -9.49
CA PHE A 178 4.61 -12.74 -8.03
C PHE A 178 3.17 -12.54 -7.54
N LEU A 179 2.38 -11.75 -8.27
CA LEU A 179 1.00 -11.39 -7.91
C LEU A 179 -0.05 -12.40 -8.42
N THR A 180 0.30 -13.27 -9.36
CA THR A 180 -0.63 -14.21 -10.01
C THR A 180 -0.40 -15.65 -9.54
N ASP A 181 -1.43 -16.49 -9.67
CA ASP A 181 -1.38 -17.92 -9.33
C ASP A 181 -0.82 -18.16 -7.92
N ARG A 182 -1.39 -17.43 -6.95
CA ARG A 182 -0.98 -17.50 -5.56
C ARG A 182 -1.87 -18.46 -4.80
N HIS A 183 -1.29 -19.41 -4.09
CA HIS A 183 -2.03 -20.36 -3.27
C HIS A 183 -2.09 -19.91 -1.82
N GLN A 184 -3.30 -19.88 -1.27
CA GLN A 184 -3.53 -19.47 0.11
C GLN A 184 -4.46 -20.44 0.81
N LEU A 185 -4.21 -20.66 2.10
CA LEU A 185 -5.12 -21.38 2.98
C LEU A 185 -5.31 -20.58 4.27
N VAL A 186 -6.38 -20.85 5.00
CA VAL A 186 -6.66 -20.24 6.31
C VAL A 186 -6.39 -21.28 7.39
N LYS A 187 -5.67 -20.87 8.45
CA LYS A 187 -5.45 -21.72 9.63
C LYS A 187 -6.01 -21.04 10.88
N LEU A 188 -6.90 -21.73 11.57
CA LEU A 188 -7.52 -21.28 12.82
C LEU A 188 -7.29 -22.35 13.91
N GLY A 189 -6.33 -22.09 14.79
CA GLY A 189 -5.89 -23.07 15.79
C GLY A 189 -5.38 -24.35 15.11
N LYS A 190 -6.08 -25.46 15.33
CA LYS A 190 -5.76 -26.78 14.73
C LYS A 190 -6.42 -27.00 13.36
N PHE A 191 -7.41 -26.19 13.00
CA PHE A 191 -8.17 -26.34 11.75
C PHE A 191 -7.48 -25.62 10.60
N THR A 192 -7.45 -26.26 9.43
CA THR A 192 -6.86 -25.73 8.21
C THR A 192 -7.86 -25.88 7.07
N SER A 193 -8.10 -24.81 6.31
CA SER A 193 -8.99 -24.84 5.16
C SER A 193 -8.35 -25.56 3.96
N TYR A 194 -9.15 -25.81 2.93
CA TYR A 194 -8.63 -26.12 1.60
C TYR A 194 -7.82 -24.93 1.05
N SER A 195 -6.86 -25.25 0.16
CA SER A 195 -6.08 -24.24 -0.55
C SER A 195 -6.93 -23.59 -1.64
N ARG A 196 -6.83 -22.26 -1.78
CA ARG A 196 -7.45 -21.48 -2.84
C ARG A 196 -6.39 -20.75 -3.64
N THR A 197 -6.53 -20.80 -4.96
CA THR A 197 -5.72 -19.99 -5.87
C THR A 197 -6.35 -18.61 -6.03
N THR A 198 -5.52 -17.57 -6.02
CA THR A 198 -5.92 -16.19 -6.27
C THR A 198 -5.02 -15.58 -7.33
N SER A 199 -5.61 -15.09 -8.41
CA SER A 199 -4.92 -14.38 -9.50
C SER A 199 -5.35 -12.92 -9.63
N THR A 200 -6.27 -12.47 -8.77
CA THR A 200 -6.71 -11.08 -8.64
C THR A 200 -6.40 -10.58 -7.23
N GLY A 201 -5.68 -9.46 -7.15
CA GLY A 201 -5.14 -8.90 -5.91
C GLY A 201 -3.87 -9.61 -5.43
N ALA A 202 -2.95 -8.83 -4.86
CA ALA A 202 -1.92 -9.30 -3.94
C ALA A 202 -2.52 -10.32 -2.94
N PRO A 203 -1.74 -11.23 -2.32
CA PRO A 203 -2.32 -12.27 -1.46
C PRO A 203 -3.30 -11.63 -0.49
N ARG A 204 -4.61 -11.90 -0.61
CA ARG A 204 -5.69 -11.29 0.19
C ARG A 204 -5.14 -10.87 1.57
N LEU A 205 -4.79 -9.59 1.64
CA LEU A 205 -4.06 -8.85 2.68
C LEU A 205 -2.53 -8.97 2.83
N LEU A 206 -1.84 -7.98 2.24
CA LEU A 206 -0.83 -7.14 2.91
C LEU A 206 -1.35 -5.70 2.88
N LYS A 207 -1.62 -5.10 4.06
CA LYS A 207 -1.93 -3.65 4.17
C LYS A 207 -0.66 -2.91 4.52
N PHE A 208 -0.40 -1.78 3.84
CA PHE A 208 0.09 -0.53 4.45
C PHE A 208 -0.02 0.64 3.44
N THR A 209 -0.74 1.70 3.88
CA THR A 209 -1.15 3.04 3.35
C THR A 209 -1.93 3.18 2.05
N ASP A 210 -3.14 3.71 2.24
CA ASP A 210 -4.14 4.20 1.31
C ASP A 210 -4.52 5.67 1.59
N ASP A 211 -4.03 6.26 2.68
CA ASP A 211 -4.43 7.60 3.13
C ASP A 211 -3.94 8.69 2.16
N THR A 212 -4.89 9.45 1.62
CA THR A 212 -4.62 10.61 0.74
C THR A 212 -5.37 11.82 1.27
N THR A 213 -4.75 13.00 1.26
CA THR A 213 -5.40 14.26 1.67
C THR A 213 -5.36 15.25 0.52
N VAL A 214 -6.52 15.77 0.13
CA VAL A 214 -6.64 16.87 -0.84
C VAL A 214 -6.84 18.16 -0.06
N ILE A 215 -5.95 19.14 -0.28
CA ILE A 215 -6.03 20.47 0.33
C ILE A 215 -6.45 21.46 -0.74
N SER A 216 -7.56 22.17 -0.53
CA SER A 216 -8.06 23.19 -1.44
C SER A 216 -8.15 24.55 -0.79
N LEU A 217 -7.53 25.52 -1.45
CA LEU A 217 -7.38 26.90 -0.99
C LEU A 217 -8.45 27.75 -1.66
N ILE A 218 -9.53 28.06 -0.93
CA ILE A 218 -10.67 28.80 -1.49
C ILE A 218 -10.51 30.29 -1.26
N GLN A 219 -10.79 31.07 -2.30
CA GLN A 219 -10.80 32.52 -2.27
C GLN A 219 -12.16 33.03 -2.74
N ASP A 220 -12.71 34.01 -2.02
CA ASP A 220 -13.95 34.70 -2.37
C ASP A 220 -15.18 33.78 -2.60
N GLY A 221 -15.14 32.56 -2.05
CA GLY A 221 -16.23 31.59 -2.17
C GLY A 221 -16.21 30.72 -3.43
N ASP A 222 -15.22 30.85 -4.33
CA ASP A 222 -15.16 30.04 -5.54
C ASP A 222 -14.63 28.62 -5.25
N GLU A 223 -15.54 27.65 -5.20
CA GLU A 223 -15.26 26.23 -4.98
C GLU A 223 -15.09 25.43 -6.28
N SER A 224 -15.16 26.07 -7.46
CA SER A 224 -15.26 25.36 -8.74
C SER A 224 -14.07 24.42 -8.98
N ALA A 225 -12.85 24.91 -8.69
CA ALA A 225 -11.63 24.12 -8.82
C ALA A 225 -11.61 22.92 -7.86
N TYR A 226 -12.06 23.12 -6.61
CA TYR A 226 -12.13 22.04 -5.62
C TYR A 226 -13.06 20.91 -6.05
N ARG A 227 -14.26 21.27 -6.53
CA ARG A 227 -15.26 20.30 -6.98
C ARG A 227 -14.77 19.55 -8.22
N GLN A 228 -14.17 20.26 -9.17
CA GLN A 228 -13.59 19.66 -10.36
C GLN A 228 -12.48 18.66 -10.01
N GLU A 229 -11.60 18.98 -9.05
CA GLU A 229 -10.54 18.06 -8.62
C GLU A 229 -11.08 16.80 -7.95
N ILE A 230 -12.15 16.92 -7.16
CA ILE A 230 -12.80 15.76 -6.54
C ILE A 230 -13.45 14.86 -7.58
N GLU A 231 -14.09 15.44 -8.59
CA GLU A 231 -14.66 14.68 -9.72
C GLU A 231 -13.56 13.95 -10.50
N GLN A 232 -12.45 14.64 -10.79
CA GLN A 232 -11.28 14.03 -11.45
C GLN A 232 -10.69 12.90 -10.61
N LEU A 233 -10.56 13.09 -9.29
CA LEU A 233 -10.10 12.07 -8.37
C LEU A 233 -11.02 10.85 -8.41
N ALA A 234 -12.34 11.05 -8.30
CA ALA A 234 -13.31 9.95 -8.33
C ALA A 234 -13.27 9.18 -9.67
N ALA A 235 -13.18 9.90 -10.79
CA ALA A 235 -13.03 9.31 -12.12
C ALA A 235 -11.71 8.50 -12.23
N TRP A 236 -10.60 9.06 -11.74
CA TRP A 236 -9.33 8.37 -11.70
C TRP A 236 -9.39 7.10 -10.85
N CYS A 237 -10.04 7.15 -9.69
CA CYS A 237 -10.22 5.97 -8.84
C CYS A 237 -10.98 4.86 -9.57
N SER A 238 -12.07 5.20 -10.26
CA SER A 238 -12.84 4.27 -11.08
C SER A 238 -11.98 3.62 -12.18
N LEU A 239 -11.23 4.41 -12.95
CA LEU A 239 -10.33 3.92 -14.00
C LEU A 239 -9.22 3.00 -13.46
N ASN A 240 -8.83 3.18 -12.19
CA ASN A 240 -7.75 2.45 -11.56
C ASN A 240 -8.23 1.30 -10.67
N ASN A 241 -9.53 0.97 -10.71
CA ASN A 241 -10.16 -0.04 -9.86
C ASN A 241 -9.87 0.20 -8.36
N LEU A 242 -9.93 1.45 -7.93
CA LEU A 242 -9.84 1.85 -6.54
C LEU A 242 -11.23 2.29 -6.07
N GLU A 243 -11.70 1.67 -5.01
CA GLU A 243 -13.01 1.96 -4.44
C GLU A 243 -12.85 2.95 -3.29
N LEU A 244 -13.47 4.13 -3.42
CA LEU A 244 -13.50 5.14 -2.36
C LEU A 244 -14.43 4.68 -1.24
N ASN A 245 -13.99 4.85 0.01
CA ASN A 245 -14.79 4.59 1.18
C ASN A 245 -15.43 5.90 1.66
N THR A 246 -16.62 6.22 1.13
CA THR A 246 -17.33 7.47 1.44
C THR A 246 -17.69 7.62 2.92
N LEU A 247 -17.85 6.51 3.65
CA LEU A 247 -18.16 6.53 5.09
C LEU A 247 -16.96 6.87 5.98
N LYS A 248 -15.74 6.72 5.45
CA LYS A 248 -14.51 7.06 6.16
C LYS A 248 -13.78 8.25 5.56
N THR A 249 -14.22 8.66 4.37
CA THR A 249 -13.77 9.91 3.77
C THR A 249 -14.44 11.04 4.55
N VAL A 250 -13.64 11.99 5.03
CA VAL A 250 -14.10 13.10 5.87
C VAL A 250 -13.63 14.41 5.27
N GLU A 251 -14.51 15.39 5.21
CA GLU A 251 -14.17 16.76 4.88
C GLU A 251 -13.92 17.54 6.18
N MET A 252 -12.93 18.42 6.19
CA MET A 252 -12.72 19.39 7.25
C MET A 252 -12.62 20.78 6.63
N ILE A 253 -13.38 21.72 7.19
CA ILE A 253 -13.38 23.11 6.74
C ILE A 253 -12.70 23.96 7.81
N VAL A 254 -11.70 24.73 7.39
CA VAL A 254 -10.99 25.68 8.24
C VAL A 254 -11.31 27.09 7.74
N ASP A 255 -12.08 27.84 8.53
CA ASP A 255 -12.58 29.16 8.15
C ASP A 255 -12.52 30.12 9.34
N PHE A 256 -11.73 31.20 9.21
CA PHE A 256 -11.59 32.26 10.20
C PHE A 256 -12.29 33.57 9.79
N ARG A 257 -13.11 33.56 8.74
CA ARG A 257 -13.87 34.73 8.31
C ARG A 257 -14.93 35.08 9.35
N ARG A 258 -15.09 36.38 9.64
CA ARG A 258 -16.04 36.87 10.66
C ARG A 258 -17.50 36.60 10.31
N ASN A 259 -17.85 36.66 9.02
CA ASN A 259 -19.16 36.26 8.50
C ASN A 259 -18.98 34.95 7.75
N ASN A 260 -19.52 33.86 8.31
CA ASN A 260 -19.35 32.53 7.74
C ASN A 260 -20.70 32.03 7.19
N PRO A 261 -20.98 32.21 5.87
CA PRO A 261 -22.19 31.67 5.27
C PRO A 261 -22.16 30.14 5.34
N ALA A 262 -23.33 29.50 5.46
CA ALA A 262 -23.41 28.05 5.40
C ALA A 262 -22.86 27.54 4.06
N LEU A 263 -21.78 26.78 4.11
CA LEU A 263 -21.13 26.26 2.91
C LEU A 263 -21.86 24.99 2.44
N PRO A 264 -22.06 24.82 1.12
CA PRO A 264 -22.75 23.66 0.58
C PRO A 264 -21.98 22.37 0.90
N PRO A 265 -22.67 21.28 1.29
CA PRO A 265 -22.01 20.02 1.56
C PRO A 265 -21.34 19.46 0.31
N LEU A 266 -20.28 18.69 0.52
CA LEU A 266 -19.61 17.95 -0.55
C LEU A 266 -20.32 16.62 -0.81
N THR A 267 -20.49 16.29 -2.09
CA THR A 267 -21.06 15.00 -2.52
C THR A 267 -20.06 14.28 -3.41
N ILE A 268 -19.74 13.03 -3.09
CA ILE A 268 -18.88 12.14 -3.88
C ILE A 268 -19.69 10.90 -4.26
N MET A 269 -19.78 10.58 -5.56
CA MET A 269 -20.53 9.42 -6.07
C MET A 269 -21.96 9.31 -5.48
N ASN A 270 -22.70 10.43 -5.48
CA ASN A 270 -24.06 10.56 -4.91
C ASN A 270 -24.16 10.31 -3.39
N SER A 271 -23.05 10.26 -2.66
CA SER A 271 -23.03 10.19 -1.19
C SER A 271 -22.51 11.51 -0.61
N THR A 272 -23.22 12.06 0.37
CA THR A 272 -22.75 13.23 1.11
C THR A 272 -21.56 12.85 1.98
N VAL A 273 -20.46 13.59 1.83
CA VAL A 273 -19.26 13.41 2.66
C VAL A 273 -19.52 14.06 4.02
N PRO A 274 -19.27 13.37 5.14
CA PRO A 274 -19.37 13.98 6.46
C PRO A 274 -18.34 15.10 6.62
N THR A 275 -18.79 16.23 7.17
CA THR A 275 -17.96 17.39 7.55
C THR A 275 -17.70 17.42 9.05
#